data_AF-V3ZLB1-F1
#
_entry.id   AF-V3ZLB1-F1
#
_cell.length_a   1.000
_cell.length_b   1.000
_cell.length_c   1.000
_cell.angle_alpha   90.00
_cell.angle_beta   90.00
_cell.angle_gamma   90.00
#
_symmetry.space_group_name_H-M   'P 1'
#
loop_
_entity.id
_entity.type
_entity.pdbx_description
1 polymer ?
#
loop_
_entity_poly.entity_id
_entity_poly.type
_entity_poly.pdbx_seq_one_letter_code
_entity_poly.pdbx_strand_id
1 'polypeptide(L)' 'EEVRLRINGRERERMHDLNTALDSLRQVMPYSQGPSVKKLSKMSTLLLARNYIVMLT' A
#
# COMPACT_ATOMS: atom_id res chain seq x y z
N GLU A 1 -11.08 -5.82 29.69
CA GLU A 1 -10.28 -6.50 28.65
C GLU A 1 -10.99 -6.63 27.30
N GLU A 2 -12.26 -7.05 27.28
CA GLU A 2 -13.04 -7.23 26.04
C GLU A 2 -13.11 -5.99 25.13
N VAL A 3 -13.32 -4.81 25.71
CA VAL A 3 -13.33 -3.54 24.95
C VAL A 3 -11.99 -3.28 24.25
N ARG A 4 -10.86 -3.56 24.91
CA ARG A 4 -9.52 -3.40 24.34
C ARG A 4 -9.31 -4.36 23.18
N LEU A 5 -9.71 -5.62 23.34
CA LEU A 5 -9.62 -6.65 22.29
C LEU A 5 -10.47 -6.29 21.06
N ARG A 6 -11.70 -5.78 21.27
CA ARG A 6 -12.58 -5.34 20.19
C ARG A 6 -11.99 -4.16 19.41
N ILE A 7 -11.46 -3.16 20.10
CA ILE A 7 -10.80 -2.00 19.47
C ILE A 7 -9.59 -2.44 18.65
N ASN A 8 -8.73 -3.29 19.22
CA ASN A 8 -7.56 -3.82 18.52
C ASN A 8 -7.95 -4.64 17.28
N GLY A 9 -9.05 -5.41 17.35
CA GLY A 9 -9.60 -6.12 16.20
C GLY A 9 -9.97 -5.17 15.06
N ARG A 10 -10.74 -4.13 15.37
CA ARG A 10 -11.14 -3.12 14.38
C ARG A 10 -9.95 -2.40 13.75
N GLU A 11 -8.93 -2.05 14.55
CA GLU A 11 -7.75 -1.37 14.02
C GLU A 11 -6.90 -2.28 13.12
N ARG A 12 -6.83 -3.59 13.41
CA ARG A 12 -6.19 -4.55 12.51
C ARG A 12 -6.91 -4.65 11.17
N GLU A 13 -8.23 -4.70 11.18
CA GLU A 13 -9.05 -4.72 9.96
C GLU A 13 -8.83 -3.44 9.12
N ARG A 14 -8.90 -2.26 9.75
CA ARG A 14 -8.59 -0.98 9.10
C ARG A 14 -7.20 -0.96 8.46
N MET A 15 -6.20 -1.50 9.18
CA MET A 15 -4.83 -1.60 8.65
C MET A 15 -4.70 -2.61 7.52
N HIS A 16 -5.50 -3.69 7.52
CA HIS A 16 -5.55 -4.65 6.42
C HIS A 16 -6.08 -3.98 5.15
N ASP A 17 -7.20 -3.26 5.24
CA ASP A 17 -7.78 -2.52 4.11
C ASP A 17 -6.79 -1.51 3.51
N LEU A 18 -6.08 -0.77 4.38
CA LEU A 18 -5.05 0.18 3.96
C LEU A 18 -3.90 -0.52 3.22
N ASN A 19 -3.44 -1.67 3.72
CA ASN A 19 -2.38 -2.43 3.08
C ASN A 19 -2.83 -3.01 1.73
N THR A 20 -4.08 -3.47 1.63
CA THR A 20 -4.68 -3.97 0.39
C THR A 20 -4.73 -2.87 -0.66
N ALA A 21 -5.22 -1.67 -0.31
CA ALA A 21 -5.22 -0.52 -1.22
C ALA A 21 -3.80 -0.14 -1.68
N LEU A 22 -2.81 -0.19 -0.79
CA LEU A 22 -1.42 0.09 -1.14
C LEU A 22 -0.83 -0.98 -2.08
N ASP A 23 -1.23 -2.24 -1.93
CA ASP A 23 -0.84 -3.31 -2.84
C ASP A 23 -1.49 -3.17 -4.22
N SER A 24 -2.76 -2.78 -4.30
CA SER A 24 -3.41 -2.40 -5.56
C SER A 24 -2.69 -1.23 -6.24
N LEU A 25 -2.26 -0.22 -5.46
CA LEU A 25 -1.46 0.89 -5.99
C LEU A 25 -0.14 0.39 -6.61
N ARG A 26 0.55 -0.56 -5.97
CA ARG A 26 1.79 -1.15 -6.52
C ARG A 26 1.56 -1.80 -7.88
N GLN A 27 0.42 -2.45 -8.10
CA GLN A 27 0.12 -3.16 -9.35
C GLN A 27 -0.01 -2.23 -10.55
N VAL A 28 -0.43 -0.98 -10.33
CA VAL A 28 -0.61 0.02 -11.40
C VAL A 28 0.61 0.92 -11.59
N MET A 29 1.66 0.76 -10.79
CA MET A 29 2.91 1.54 -10.94
C MET A 29 3.71 1.07 -12.16
N PRO A 30 4.45 1.99 -12.81
CA PRO A 30 5.43 1.61 -13.82
C PRO A 30 6.47 0.66 -13.23
N TYR A 31 6.92 -0.32 -14.01
CA TYR A 31 7.88 -1.36 -13.61
C TYR A 31 7.41 -2.31 -12.50
N SER A 32 6.10 -2.40 -12.23
CA SER A 32 5.52 -3.33 -11.25
C SER A 32 5.52 -4.79 -11.70
N GLN A 33 5.68 -5.04 -13.00
CA GLN A 33 5.61 -6.37 -13.62
C GLN A 33 7.00 -6.76 -14.16
N GLY A 34 7.60 -7.79 -13.56
CA GLY A 34 8.86 -8.36 -14.04
C GLY A 34 9.38 -9.45 -13.08
N PRO A 35 10.08 -10.47 -13.60
CA PRO A 35 10.52 -11.64 -12.83
C PRO A 35 11.52 -11.32 -11.70
N SER A 36 11.99 -10.08 -11.60
CA SER A 36 12.94 -9.63 -10.57
C SER A 36 12.50 -8.37 -9.81
N VAL A 37 11.25 -7.94 -9.99
CA VAL A 37 10.74 -6.73 -9.32
C VAL A 37 10.48 -7.03 -7.85
N LYS A 38 11.30 -6.45 -6.98
CA LYS A 38 11.09 -6.51 -5.53
C LYS A 38 9.91 -5.65 -5.11
N LYS A 39 9.13 -6.11 -4.13
CA LYS A 39 8.05 -5.32 -3.52
C LYS A 39 8.63 -4.04 -2.91
N LEU A 40 8.19 -2.89 -3.43
CA LEU A 40 8.60 -1.58 -2.91
C LEU A 40 8.11 -1.36 -1.49
N SER A 41 8.92 -0.65 -0.69
CA SER A 41 8.53 -0.18 0.65
C SER A 41 7.30 0.75 0.57
N LYS A 42 6.57 0.94 1.69
CA LYS A 42 5.40 1.85 1.69
C LYS A 42 5.75 3.26 1.24
N MET A 43 6.85 3.81 1.76
CA MET A 43 7.33 5.15 1.41
C MET A 43 7.76 5.22 -0.07
N SER A 44 8.51 4.22 -0.54
CA SER A 44 8.95 4.19 -1.93
C SER A 44 7.77 4.09 -2.90
N THR A 45 6.73 3.30 -2.56
CA THR A 45 5.48 3.23 -3.35
C THR A 45 4.80 4.59 -3.45
N LEU A 46 4.68 5.34 -2.35
CA LEU A 46 4.04 6.65 -2.36
C LEU A 46 4.84 7.71 -3.15
N LEU A 47 6.16 7.71 -3.00
CA LEU A 47 7.04 8.62 -3.75
C LEU A 47 6.98 8.34 -5.25
N LEU A 48 7.02 7.06 -5.64
CA LEU A 48 6.91 6.65 -7.04
C LEU A 48 5.55 7.05 -7.62
N ALA A 49 4.46 6.79 -6.90
CA ALA A 49 3.11 7.15 -7.33
C ALA A 49 2.95 8.65 -7.55
N ARG A 50 3.43 9.48 -6.60
CA ARG A 50 3.42 10.94 -6.74
C ARG A 50 4.17 11.38 -7.99
N ASN A 51 5.40 10.90 -8.18
CA ASN A 51 6.23 11.29 -9.32
C ASN A 51 5.63 10.82 -10.64
N TYR A 52 4.98 9.65 -10.65
CA TYR A 52 4.30 9.14 -11.84
C TYR A 52 3.10 10.00 -12.24
N ILE A 53 2.29 10.44 -11.28
CA ILE A 53 1.20 11.40 -11.54
C ILE A 53 1.77 12.69 -12.15
N VAL A 54 2.78 13.29 -11.50
CA VAL A 54 3.42 14.54 -11.98
C VAL A 54 4.04 14.41 -13.37
N MET A 55 4.52 13.21 -13.74
CA MET A 55 5.07 12.96 -15.08
C MET A 55 3.98 12.89 -16.16
N LEU A 56 2.77 12.45 -15.80
CA LEU A 56 1.65 12.26 -16.73
C LEU A 56 0.76 13.49 -16.89
N THR A 57 0.89 14.48 -16.00
CA THR A 57 0.13 15.74 -16.00
C THR A 57 1.02 16.90 -16.35
#